data_AF-A0A3D4FIC4-F1
#
_entry.id   AF-A0A3D4FIC4-F1
#
_cell.length_a   1.000
_cell.length_b   1.000
_cell.length_c   1.000
_cell.angle_alpha   90.00
_cell.angle_beta   90.00
_cell.angle_gamma   90.00
#
_symmetry.space_group_name_H-M   'P 1'
#
loop_
_entity.id
_entity.type
_entity.pdbx_description
1 polymer ?
#
loop_
_entity_poly.entity_id
_entity_poly.type
_entity_poly.pdbx_seq_one_letter_code
_entity_poly.pdbx_strand_id
1 'polypeptide(L)'
;IYSRFIKKYNCFNIKLQNYGMTEMDRESFLRNFDENNVIGFCVLGGVFSEGIDLKGDKLIGTAIIGVGLPQICLERDLINKHFNNKNKNGFHYAYTFPGMNKVIQAVGRVIRTDDDRGIILLIDDRFNTSLYKNLFPKYWFPYKSVKNQNEIKEISHNFFQK
;
A
#
# COMPACT_ATOMS: atom_id res chain seq x y z
N ILE A 1 -3.92 4.36 13.80
CA ILE A 1 -4.84 3.46 13.06
C ILE A 1 -4.87 2.09 13.72
N TYR A 2 -3.73 1.40 13.80
CA TYR A 2 -3.55 0.11 14.50
C TYR A 2 -4.27 0.01 15.87
N SER A 3 -3.96 0.89 16.83
CA SER A 3 -4.51 0.81 18.19
C SER A 3 -6.04 0.91 18.23
N ARG A 4 -6.63 1.70 17.33
CA ARG A 4 -8.10 1.80 17.19
C ARG A 4 -8.69 0.55 16.55
N PHE A 5 -7.99 -0.07 15.60
CA PHE A 5 -8.42 -1.28 14.92
C PHE A 5 -8.48 -2.47 15.88
N ILE A 6 -7.40 -2.74 16.62
CA ILE A 6 -7.36 -3.85 17.59
C ILE A 6 -8.42 -3.70 18.68
N LYS A 7 -8.59 -2.49 19.20
CA LYS A 7 -9.59 -2.23 20.25
C LYS A 7 -11.02 -2.57 19.79
N LYS A 8 -11.30 -2.42 18.49
CA LYS A 8 -12.62 -2.66 17.90
C LYS A 8 -12.77 -4.07 17.33
N TYR A 9 -11.70 -4.68 16.84
CA TYR A 9 -11.72 -5.95 16.12
C TYR A 9 -10.65 -6.91 16.67
N ASN A 10 -10.84 -7.36 17.91
CA ASN A 10 -9.92 -8.26 18.62
C ASN A 10 -9.95 -9.72 18.14
N CYS A 11 -10.87 -10.06 17.24
CA CYS A 11 -11.06 -11.42 16.72
C CYS A 11 -10.15 -11.77 15.52
N PHE A 12 -9.45 -10.79 14.94
CA PHE A 12 -8.54 -11.04 13.82
C PHE A 12 -7.13 -11.38 14.29
N ASN A 13 -6.45 -12.25 13.54
CA ASN A 13 -5.03 -12.55 13.74
C ASN A 13 -4.19 -11.38 13.19
N ILE A 14 -3.78 -10.46 14.06
CA ILE A 14 -3.12 -9.21 13.66
C ILE A 14 -1.63 -9.29 14.00
N LYS A 15 -0.79 -8.96 13.03
CA LYS A 15 0.67 -8.84 13.19
C LYS A 15 1.10 -7.40 12.94
N LEU A 16 1.98 -6.87 13.77
CA LEU A 16 2.51 -5.52 13.65
C LEU A 16 4.01 -5.57 13.34
N GLN A 17 4.43 -4.82 12.32
CA GLN A 17 5.85 -4.56 12.10
C GLN A 17 6.43 -3.75 13.26
N ASN A 18 7.59 -4.19 13.77
CA ASN A 18 8.34 -3.48 14.80
C ASN A 18 9.52 -2.68 14.21
N TYR A 19 9.96 -1.65 14.94
CA TYR A 19 11.17 -0.91 14.59
C TYR A 19 12.41 -1.79 14.82
N GLY A 20 13.40 -1.70 13.92
CA GLY A 20 14.67 -2.42 14.07
C GLY A 20 14.59 -3.94 13.85
N MET A 21 13.53 -4.45 13.21
CA MET A 21 13.42 -5.88 12.87
C MET A 21 14.65 -6.37 12.09
N THR A 22 15.30 -7.39 12.65
CA THR A 22 16.37 -8.15 11.99
C THR A 22 15.81 -8.95 10.81
N GLU A 23 16.68 -9.56 10.02
CA GLU A 23 16.26 -10.45 8.93
C GLU A 23 15.43 -11.63 9.47
N MET A 24 15.88 -12.24 10.58
CA MET A 24 15.14 -13.31 11.26
C MET A 24 13.76 -12.86 11.76
N ASP A 25 13.64 -11.65 12.31
CA ASP A 25 12.34 -11.11 12.74
C ASP A 25 11.40 -10.91 11.56
N ARG A 26 11.93 -10.49 10.40
CA ARG A 26 11.14 -10.31 9.17
C ARG A 26 10.67 -11.65 8.63
N GLU A 27 11.54 -12.65 8.57
CA GLU A 27 11.12 -13.99 8.17
C GLU A 27 10.06 -14.55 9.11
N SER A 28 10.25 -14.42 10.43
CA SER A 28 9.28 -14.86 11.42
C SER A 28 7.94 -14.15 11.24
N PHE A 29 7.96 -12.83 10.99
CA PHE A 29 6.76 -12.06 10.68
C PHE A 29 6.05 -12.62 9.45
N LEU A 30 6.78 -12.89 8.35
CA LEU A 30 6.21 -13.41 7.10
C LEU A 30 5.67 -14.84 7.23
N ARG A 31 6.29 -15.69 8.05
CA ARG A 31 5.77 -17.05 8.32
C ARG A 31 4.38 -17.06 8.95
N ASN A 32 3.96 -15.98 9.62
CA ASN A 32 2.58 -15.89 10.12
C ASN A 32 1.55 -15.94 8.97
N PHE A 33 1.92 -15.51 7.77
CA PHE A 33 1.02 -15.54 6.60
C PHE A 33 0.91 -16.93 5.96
N ASP A 34 1.57 -17.95 6.53
CA ASP A 34 1.25 -19.35 6.23
C ASP A 34 -0.07 -19.79 6.89
N GLU A 35 -0.53 -19.03 7.90
CA GLU A 35 -1.85 -19.21 8.50
C GLU A 35 -2.93 -18.45 7.71
N ASN A 36 -4.16 -18.95 7.75
CA ASN A 36 -5.30 -18.26 7.17
C ASN A 36 -5.71 -17.03 8.01
N ASN A 37 -6.26 -16.00 7.35
CA ASN A 37 -6.88 -14.82 7.97
C ASN A 37 -5.93 -13.93 8.80
N VAL A 38 -4.68 -13.77 8.36
CA VAL A 38 -3.72 -12.85 8.99
C VAL A 38 -3.78 -11.45 8.39
N ILE A 39 -3.75 -10.44 9.27
CA ILE A 39 -3.66 -9.03 8.88
C ILE A 39 -2.33 -8.47 9.37
N GLY A 40 -1.47 -8.09 8.43
CA GLY A 40 -0.22 -7.39 8.73
C GLY A 40 -0.38 -5.87 8.68
N PHE A 41 0.05 -5.18 9.73
CA PHE A 41 0.26 -3.74 9.71
C PHE A 41 1.74 -3.44 9.45
N CYS A 42 2.01 -2.95 8.25
CA CYS A 42 3.35 -2.58 7.79
C CYS A 42 3.42 -1.08 7.46
N VAL A 43 4.62 -0.52 7.49
CA VAL A 43 4.88 0.86 7.08
C VAL A 43 5.12 0.92 5.58
N LEU A 44 4.39 1.80 4.89
CA LEU A 44 4.58 2.05 3.46
C LEU A 44 5.95 2.68 3.18
N GLY A 45 6.71 2.10 2.26
CA GLY A 45 8.10 2.49 2.00
C GLY A 45 9.09 1.95 3.04
N GLY A 46 8.70 0.98 3.86
CA GLY A 46 9.58 0.24 4.75
C GLY A 46 10.08 -1.07 4.12
N VAL A 47 10.81 -1.85 4.91
CA VAL A 47 11.43 -3.12 4.48
C VAL A 47 10.44 -4.11 3.86
N PHE A 48 9.18 -4.07 4.31
CA PHE A 48 8.11 -4.94 3.82
C PHE A 48 7.48 -4.47 2.51
N SER A 49 7.59 -3.19 2.12
CA SER A 49 7.16 -2.78 0.77
C SER A 49 8.17 -3.13 -0.32
N GLU A 50 9.42 -3.43 0.06
CA GLU A 50 10.52 -3.68 -0.89
C GLU A 50 10.94 -5.15 -0.97
N GLY A 51 10.79 -5.94 0.11
CA GLY A 51 11.36 -7.29 0.21
C GLY A 51 10.42 -8.42 0.64
N ILE A 52 9.10 -8.27 0.52
CA ILE A 52 8.15 -9.36 0.83
C ILE A 52 8.09 -10.38 -0.32
N ASP A 53 8.28 -11.67 0.01
CA ASP A 53 8.00 -12.81 -0.88
C ASP A 53 6.80 -13.66 -0.39
N LEU A 54 5.64 -13.04 -0.49
CA LEU A 54 4.24 -13.50 -0.36
C LEU A 54 3.68 -14.76 -1.03
N LYS A 55 4.41 -15.80 -1.48
CA LYS A 55 3.98 -16.64 -2.66
C LYS A 55 2.53 -17.19 -2.65
N GLY A 56 1.86 -17.10 -3.81
CA GLY A 56 0.50 -17.61 -4.05
C GLY A 56 -0.56 -16.94 -3.18
N ASP A 57 -1.46 -17.75 -2.63
CA ASP A 57 -2.62 -17.30 -1.85
C ASP A 57 -2.28 -16.74 -0.45
N LYS A 58 -0.99 -16.62 -0.11
CA LYS A 58 -0.56 -16.06 1.19
C LYS A 58 -0.83 -14.56 1.30
N LEU A 59 -1.03 -13.86 0.17
CA LEU A 59 -1.35 -12.44 0.15
C LEU A 59 -2.47 -12.14 -0.86
N ILE A 60 -3.71 -12.39 -0.44
CA ILE A 60 -4.90 -12.15 -1.27
C ILE A 60 -5.36 -10.67 -1.28
N GLY A 61 -4.66 -9.77 -0.59
CA GLY A 61 -5.01 -8.36 -0.67
C GLY A 61 -4.14 -7.42 0.14
N THR A 62 -4.21 -6.13 -0.20
CA THR A 62 -3.55 -5.05 0.53
C THR A 62 -4.45 -3.83 0.61
N ALA A 63 -4.36 -3.11 1.73
CA ALA A 63 -4.99 -1.82 1.92
C ALA A 63 -3.91 -0.76 2.15
N ILE A 64 -3.79 0.19 1.23
CA ILE A 64 -2.84 1.29 1.33
C ILE A 64 -3.58 2.53 1.83
N ILE A 65 -3.23 2.95 3.05
CA ILE A 65 -3.86 4.09 3.72
C ILE A 65 -2.96 5.31 3.55
N GLY A 66 -3.41 6.27 2.75
CA GLY A 66 -2.66 7.46 2.38
C GLY A 66 -1.74 7.26 1.17
N VAL A 67 -1.26 8.38 0.62
CA VAL A 67 -0.44 8.40 -0.60
C VAL A 67 1.08 8.27 -0.37
N GLY A 68 1.49 7.90 0.85
CA GLY A 68 2.90 7.61 1.15
C GLY A 68 3.90 8.75 0.99
N LEU A 69 3.46 10.00 1.18
CA LEU A 69 4.36 11.16 1.03
C LEU A 69 5.63 10.98 1.90
N PRO A 70 6.82 11.24 1.34
CA PRO A 70 8.06 11.31 2.12
C PRO A 70 7.94 12.29 3.30
N GLN A 71 8.72 12.04 4.35
CA GLN A 71 8.87 13.00 5.43
C GLN A 71 9.54 14.28 4.91
N ILE A 72 9.23 15.40 5.56
CA ILE A 72 9.88 16.68 5.29
C ILE A 72 11.32 16.58 5.77
N CYS A 73 12.27 16.91 4.90
CA CYS A 73 13.68 16.99 5.23
C CYS A 73 14.40 17.93 4.25
N LEU A 74 15.63 18.32 4.60
CA LEU A 74 16.44 19.24 3.80
C LEU A 74 16.59 18.78 2.34
N GLU A 75 16.83 17.50 2.11
CA GLU A 75 16.94 16.94 0.75
C GLU A 75 15.66 17.18 -0.06
N ARG A 76 14.48 16.95 0.54
CA ARG A 76 13.19 17.16 -0.13
C ARG A 76 12.95 18.63 -0.41
N ASP A 77 13.35 19.51 0.51
CA ASP A 77 13.25 20.96 0.33
C ASP A 77 14.16 21.45 -0.82
N LEU A 78 15.37 20.91 -0.93
CA LEU A 78 16.29 21.22 -2.02
C LEU A 78 15.73 20.76 -3.37
N ILE A 79 15.17 19.56 -3.44
CA ILE A 79 14.50 19.05 -4.66
C ILE A 79 13.32 19.95 -5.04
N ASN A 80 12.48 20.30 -4.06
CA ASN A 80 11.32 21.17 -4.28
C ASN A 80 11.76 22.54 -4.84
N LYS A 81 12.72 23.20 -4.19
CA LYS A 81 13.27 24.49 -4.64
C LYS A 81 13.89 24.40 -6.04
N HIS A 82 14.67 23.36 -6.31
CA HIS A 82 15.31 23.15 -7.61
C HIS A 82 14.29 23.10 -8.75
N PHE A 83 13.20 22.34 -8.59
CA PHE A 83 12.18 22.19 -9.62
C PHE A 83 11.26 23.42 -9.73
N ASN A 84 10.97 24.10 -8.62
CA ASN A 84 10.26 25.39 -8.66
C ASN A 84 11.05 26.44 -9.46
N ASN A 85 12.38 26.51 -9.29
CA ASN A 85 13.25 27.41 -10.06
C ASN A 85 13.29 27.08 -11.56
N LYS A 86 12.85 25.88 -11.96
CA LYS A 86 12.70 25.45 -13.36
C LYS A 86 11.28 25.60 -13.88
N ASN A 87 10.43 26.40 -13.23
CA ASN A 87 9.01 26.58 -13.56
C ASN A 87 8.21 25.27 -13.61
N LYS A 88 8.61 24.27 -12.80
CA LYS A 88 7.86 23.03 -12.59
C LYS A 88 7.25 23.05 -11.19
N ASN A 89 6.27 22.17 -10.94
CA ASN A 89 5.73 21.98 -9.59
C ASN A 89 6.70 21.13 -8.75
N GLY A 90 7.57 21.76 -7.97
CA GLY A 90 8.59 21.09 -7.17
C GLY A 90 8.02 20.15 -6.10
N PHE A 91 6.81 20.41 -5.60
CA PHE A 91 6.14 19.53 -4.66
C PHE A 91 5.86 18.16 -5.28
N HIS A 92 5.49 18.10 -6.55
CA HIS A 92 5.25 16.83 -7.23
C HIS A 92 6.51 15.97 -7.30
N TYR A 93 7.64 16.58 -7.64
CA TYR A 93 8.92 15.88 -7.75
C TYR A 93 9.50 15.47 -6.39
N ALA A 94 9.36 16.33 -5.38
CA ALA A 94 9.89 16.06 -4.05
C ALA A 94 9.05 15.04 -3.26
N TYR A 95 7.72 15.09 -3.41
CA TYR A 95 6.80 14.35 -2.53
C TYR A 95 5.80 13.45 -3.27
N THR A 96 5.05 13.97 -4.26
CA THR A 96 3.96 13.23 -4.90
C THR A 96 4.45 11.99 -5.66
N PHE A 97 5.38 12.16 -6.60
CA PHE A 97 5.88 11.04 -7.40
C PHE A 97 6.65 10.01 -6.56
N PRO A 98 7.53 10.42 -5.62
CA PRO A 98 8.13 9.46 -4.69
C PRO A 98 7.11 8.72 -3.83
N GLY A 99 6.05 9.38 -3.37
CA GLY A 99 4.97 8.73 -2.64
C GLY A 99 4.23 7.69 -3.49
N MET A 100 3.88 8.04 -4.72
CA MET A 100 3.25 7.12 -5.66
C MET A 100 4.13 5.93 -6.03
N ASN A 101 5.45 6.11 -6.14
CA ASN A 101 6.36 4.99 -6.37
C ASN A 101 6.28 3.97 -5.22
N LYS A 102 6.21 4.42 -3.97
CA LYS A 102 6.03 3.52 -2.81
C LYS A 102 4.69 2.78 -2.87
N VAL A 103 3.61 3.47 -3.27
CA VAL A 103 2.29 2.85 -3.44
C VAL A 103 2.36 1.75 -4.51
N ILE A 104 2.92 2.05 -5.68
CA ILE A 104 3.03 1.09 -6.79
C ILE A 104 3.89 -0.12 -6.39
N GLN A 105 5.01 0.12 -5.72
CA GLN A 105 5.87 -0.96 -5.21
C GLN A 105 5.13 -1.86 -4.22
N ALA A 106 4.38 -1.29 -3.27
CA ALA A 106 3.58 -2.06 -2.31
C ALA A 106 2.48 -2.87 -2.99
N VAL A 107 1.81 -2.31 -4.00
CA VAL A 107 0.80 -3.01 -4.81
C VAL A 107 1.42 -4.17 -5.58
N GLY A 108 2.58 -3.97 -6.20
CA GLY A 108 3.30 -5.01 -6.95
C GLY A 108 3.78 -6.20 -6.11
N ARG A 109 3.62 -6.16 -4.77
CA ARG A 109 3.87 -7.32 -3.89
C ARG A 109 2.67 -8.26 -3.78
N VAL A 110 1.45 -7.77 -4.05
CA VAL A 110 0.23 -8.59 -4.01
C VAL A 110 0.09 -9.43 -5.28
N ILE A 111 0.41 -8.86 -6.43
CA ILE A 111 0.28 -9.52 -7.74
C ILE A 111 1.69 -9.66 -8.32
N ARG A 112 2.26 -10.88 -8.31
CA ARG A 112 3.64 -11.16 -8.79
C ARG A 112 3.71 -12.14 -9.94
N THR A 113 2.77 -13.07 -10.02
CA THR A 113 2.61 -14.00 -11.14
C THR A 113 1.23 -13.84 -11.76
N ASP A 114 1.03 -14.40 -12.96
CA ASP A 114 -0.26 -14.35 -13.66
C ASP A 114 -1.36 -15.14 -12.93
N ASP A 115 -0.97 -16.04 -12.02
CA ASP A 115 -1.87 -16.84 -11.20
C ASP A 115 -2.26 -16.15 -9.88
N ASP A 116 -1.50 -15.14 -9.43
CA ASP A 116 -1.79 -14.42 -8.19
C ASP A 116 -3.11 -13.63 -8.34
N ARG A 117 -4.08 -13.91 -7.46
CA ARG A 117 -5.34 -13.16 -7.38
C ARG A 117 -5.43 -12.41 -6.05
N GLY A 118 -5.70 -11.11 -6.12
CA GLY A 118 -5.91 -10.33 -4.91
C GLY A 118 -6.56 -8.98 -5.12
N ILE A 119 -7.00 -8.36 -4.02
CA ILE A 119 -7.67 -7.06 -4.02
C ILE A 119 -6.73 -6.00 -3.46
N ILE A 120 -6.59 -4.90 -4.20
CA ILE A 120 -5.87 -3.71 -3.76
C ILE A 120 -6.89 -2.62 -3.43
N LEU A 121 -6.84 -2.12 -2.19
CA LEU A 121 -7.67 -1.02 -1.73
C LEU A 121 -6.80 0.21 -1.46
N LEU A 122 -7.03 1.30 -2.20
CA LEU A 122 -6.36 2.58 -2.00
C LEU A 122 -7.28 3.53 -1.23
N ILE A 123 -6.85 3.98 -0.05
CA ILE A 123 -7.67 4.77 0.89
C ILE A 123 -7.03 6.14 1.08
N ASP A 124 -7.45 7.10 0.25
CA ASP A 124 -7.17 8.54 0.39
C ASP A 124 -7.95 9.30 -0.71
N ASP A 125 -8.54 10.45 -0.40
CA ASP A 125 -9.26 11.26 -1.40
C ASP A 125 -8.36 11.71 -2.56
N ARG A 126 -7.05 11.87 -2.30
CA ARG A 126 -6.08 12.26 -3.33
C ARG A 126 -6.02 11.28 -4.48
N PHE A 127 -6.23 9.99 -4.24
CA PHE A 127 -6.29 8.97 -5.30
C PHE A 127 -7.41 9.21 -6.31
N ASN A 128 -8.44 9.99 -5.95
CA ASN A 128 -9.53 10.36 -6.85
C ASN A 128 -9.24 11.59 -7.73
N THR A 129 -8.15 12.32 -7.48
CA THR A 129 -7.76 13.50 -8.27
C THR A 129 -7.13 13.10 -9.61
N SER A 130 -7.24 13.97 -10.62
CA SER A 130 -6.69 13.72 -11.96
C SER A 130 -5.18 13.47 -11.93
N LEU A 131 -4.45 14.19 -11.06
CA LEU A 131 -3.00 14.01 -10.89
C LEU A 131 -2.65 12.57 -10.52
N TYR A 132 -3.32 12.01 -9.51
CA TYR A 132 -3.00 10.66 -9.02
C TYR A 132 -3.52 9.58 -9.95
N LYS A 133 -4.71 9.75 -10.55
CA LYS A 133 -5.25 8.81 -11.55
C LYS A 133 -4.32 8.67 -12.76
N ASN A 134 -3.69 9.75 -13.19
CA ASN A 134 -2.72 9.74 -14.29
C ASN A 134 -1.39 9.05 -13.93
N LEU A 135 -1.12 8.84 -12.64
CA LEU A 135 0.06 8.12 -12.15
C LEU A 135 -0.20 6.63 -11.94
N PHE A 136 -1.45 6.16 -12.08
CA PHE A 136 -1.75 4.74 -11.97
C PHE A 136 -1.18 3.98 -13.18
N PRO A 137 -0.55 2.82 -12.95
CA PRO A 137 -0.16 1.94 -14.02
C PRO A 137 -1.36 1.55 -14.90
N LYS A 138 -1.16 1.48 -16.22
CA LYS A 138 -2.23 1.18 -17.18
C LYS A 138 -2.93 -0.15 -16.91
N TYR A 139 -2.20 -1.14 -16.40
CA TYR A 139 -2.73 -2.47 -16.08
C TYR A 139 -3.62 -2.49 -14.81
N TRP A 140 -3.74 -1.38 -14.06
CA TRP A 140 -4.74 -1.27 -12.99
C TRP A 140 -6.14 -0.98 -13.52
N PHE A 141 -6.28 -0.67 -14.81
CA PHE A 141 -7.57 -0.39 -15.42
C PHE A 141 -8.20 -1.67 -15.99
N PRO A 142 -9.51 -1.87 -15.78
CA PRO A 142 -10.43 -0.99 -15.05
C PRO A 142 -10.32 -1.15 -13.51
N TYR A 143 -10.38 -0.02 -12.79
CA TYR A 143 -10.56 -0.01 -11.33
C TYR A 143 -11.98 0.45 -10.95
N LYS A 144 -12.39 0.17 -9.71
CA LYS A 144 -13.67 0.62 -9.15
C LYS A 144 -13.45 1.67 -8.07
N SER A 145 -14.15 2.80 -8.17
CA SER A 145 -14.23 3.77 -7.07
C SER A 145 -15.33 3.31 -6.12
N VAL A 146 -15.01 3.21 -4.83
CA VAL A 146 -15.92 2.75 -3.77
C VAL A 146 -16.18 3.87 -2.78
N LYS A 147 -17.44 4.02 -2.35
CA LYS A 147 -17.86 5.12 -1.47
C LYS A 147 -18.20 4.68 -0.05
N ASN A 148 -18.45 3.39 0.16
CA ASN A 148 -18.88 2.86 1.44
C ASN A 148 -18.44 1.40 1.64
N GLN A 149 -18.63 0.90 2.85
CA GLN A 149 -18.22 -0.45 3.24
C GLN A 149 -19.04 -1.55 2.54
N ASN A 150 -20.29 -1.27 2.15
CA ASN A 150 -21.14 -2.27 1.51
C ASN A 150 -20.64 -2.57 0.09
N GLU A 151 -20.29 -1.53 -0.67
CA GLU A 151 -19.68 -1.68 -2.00
C GLU A 151 -18.37 -2.48 -1.94
N ILE A 152 -17.53 -2.22 -0.93
CA ILE A 152 -16.28 -2.99 -0.72
C ILE A 152 -16.60 -4.47 -0.48
N LYS A 153 -17.57 -4.77 0.38
CA LYS A 153 -17.97 -6.17 0.66
C LYS A 153 -18.48 -6.88 -0.59
N GLU A 154 -19.36 -6.23 -1.34
CA GLU A 154 -19.95 -6.79 -2.56
C GLU A 154 -18.89 -7.05 -3.64
N ILE A 155 -18.02 -6.07 -3.90
CA ILE A 155 -16.95 -6.21 -4.89
C ILE A 155 -15.98 -7.32 -4.50
N SER A 156 -15.58 -7.37 -3.22
CA SER A 156 -14.66 -8.40 -2.75
C SER A 156 -15.27 -9.80 -2.81
N HIS A 157 -16.53 -9.96 -2.42
CA HIS A 157 -17.24 -11.24 -2.51
C HIS A 157 -17.33 -11.74 -3.96
N ASN A 158 -17.74 -10.86 -4.88
CA ASN A 158 -17.86 -11.19 -6.30
C ASN A 158 -16.52 -11.47 -6.98
N PHE A 159 -15.42 -10.92 -6.45
CA PHE A 159 -14.07 -11.16 -6.98
C PHE A 159 -13.56 -12.56 -6.64
N PHE A 160 -13.71 -13.00 -5.38
CA PHE A 160 -13.20 -14.30 -4.94
C PHE A 160 -14.13 -15.49 -5.25
N GLN A 161 -15.37 -15.25 -5.69
CA GLN A 161 -16.28 -16.30 -6.16
C GLN A 161 -16.09 -16.68 -7.64
N LYS A 162 -15.29 -15.91 -8.39
CA LYS A 162 -14.94 -16.16 -9.78
C LYS A 162 -13.55 -16.77 -9.89
#